data_AF-A0A2S2PC79-F1
#
_entry.id   AF-A0A2S2PC79-F1
#
_cell.length_a   1.000
_cell.length_b   1.000
_cell.length_c   1.000
_cell.angle_alpha   90.00
_cell.angle_beta   90.00
_cell.angle_gamma   90.00
#
_symmetry.space_group_name_H-M   'P 1'
#
loop_
_entity.id
_entity.type
_entity.pdbx_description
1 polymer ?
#
loop_
_entity_poly.entity_id
_entity_poly.type
_entity_poly.pdbx_seq_one_letter_code
_entity_poly.pdbx_strand_id
1 'polypeptide(L)'
;YGYVLPVILSLSRKIRNILSNDWRYCEPLVNSILGSIDKRFSNIINLNTTEAKNAAIAAFSHPKFKNRWLSCIDSSGHDQLLRMFKTAVVNKIEEFNILSFIDSDSTELCNHSNEESHDFFNFDL
;
A
#
# COMPACT_ATOMS: atom_id res chain seq x y z
N TYR A 1 -7.81 0.58 -5.41
CA TYR A 1 -6.76 -0.23 -4.77
C TYR A 1 -5.62 0.57 -4.13
N GLY A 2 -5.17 1.70 -4.67
CA GLY A 2 -3.96 2.38 -4.16
C GLY A 2 -3.97 2.87 -2.70
N TYR A 3 -5.15 3.04 -2.10
CA TYR A 3 -5.30 3.36 -0.67
C TYR A 3 -5.34 2.12 0.23
N VAL A 4 -5.67 0.94 -0.29
CA VAL A 4 -6.05 -0.23 0.52
C VAL A 4 -4.89 -0.69 1.40
N LEU A 5 -3.73 -0.98 0.79
CA LEU A 5 -2.56 -1.44 1.52
C LEU A 5 -2.00 -0.36 2.48
N PRO A 6 -1.81 0.91 2.06
CA PRO A 6 -1.39 1.98 2.96
C PRO A 6 -2.33 2.19 4.16
N VAL A 7 -3.64 2.11 3.97
CA VAL A 7 -4.64 2.26 5.06
C VAL A 7 -4.52 1.10 6.05
N ILE A 8 -4.48 -0.14 5.59
CA ILE A 8 -4.40 -1.32 6.46
C ILE A 8 -3.11 -1.27 7.29
N LEU A 9 -1.97 -0.97 6.66
CA LEU A 9 -0.69 -0.86 7.36
C LEU A 9 -0.68 0.28 8.38
N SER A 10 -1.20 1.45 8.02
CA SER A 10 -1.32 2.59 8.96
C SER A 10 -2.19 2.23 10.15
N LEU A 11 -3.34 1.60 9.91
CA LEU A 11 -4.28 1.20 10.94
C LEU A 11 -3.62 0.20 11.91
N SER A 12 -3.02 -0.86 11.38
CA SER A 12 -2.35 -1.88 12.20
C SER A 12 -1.22 -1.29 13.03
N ARG A 13 -0.40 -0.40 12.47
CA ARG A 13 0.71 0.24 13.18
C ARG A 13 0.20 1.14 14.31
N LYS A 14 -0.83 1.95 14.05
CA LYS A 14 -1.42 2.84 15.08
C LYS A 14 -2.07 2.08 16.22
N ILE A 15 -2.79 1.00 15.91
CA ILE A 15 -3.38 0.12 16.93
C ILE A 15 -2.28 -0.52 17.80
N ARG A 16 -1.18 -0.97 17.19
CA ARG A 16 -0.02 -1.50 17.93
C ARG A 16 0.65 -0.43 18.81
N ASN A 17 0.76 0.81 18.32
CA ASN A 17 1.30 1.91 19.12
C ASN A 17 0.41 2.24 20.34
N ILE A 18 -0.92 2.15 20.20
CA ILE A 18 -1.83 2.29 21.35
C ILE A 18 -1.54 1.23 22.43
N LEU A 19 -1.21 -0.01 22.04
CA LEU A 19 -0.85 -1.07 22.98
C LEU A 19 0.43 -0.74 23.76
N SER A 20 1.40 -0.07 23.12
CA SER A 20 2.66 0.34 23.75
C SER A 20 2.52 1.47 24.79
N ASN A 21 1.37 2.16 24.83
CA ASN A 21 1.13 3.32 25.70
C ASN A 21 0.30 3.00 26.96
N ASP A 22 0.52 1.84 27.60
CA ASP A 22 -0.06 1.47 28.90
C ASP A 22 -1.59 1.28 28.98
N TRP A 23 -2.24 0.79 27.91
CA TRP A 23 -3.69 0.48 27.90
C TRP A 23 -4.04 -0.85 28.58
N ARG A 24 -3.62 -1.01 29.85
CA ARG A 24 -3.72 -2.25 30.64
C ARG A 24 -5.14 -2.86 30.70
N TYR A 25 -6.19 -2.04 30.58
CA TYR A 25 -7.58 -2.50 30.63
C TYR A 25 -8.20 -2.82 29.27
N CYS A 26 -7.62 -2.33 28.17
CA CYS A 26 -8.16 -2.51 26.83
C CYS A 26 -7.31 -3.42 25.94
N GLU A 27 -6.24 -3.98 26.46
CA GLU A 27 -5.39 -4.95 25.76
C GLU A 27 -6.20 -6.06 25.07
N PRO A 28 -7.19 -6.73 25.71
CA PRO A 28 -7.98 -7.76 25.03
C PRO A 28 -8.78 -7.22 23.83
N LEU A 29 -9.29 -6.00 23.92
CA LEU A 29 -10.02 -5.34 22.83
C LEU A 29 -9.08 -5.02 21.68
N VAL A 30 -7.92 -4.42 21.97
CA VAL A 30 -6.89 -4.08 20.98
C VAL A 30 -6.41 -5.33 20.25
N ASN A 31 -6.13 -6.41 20.99
CA ASN A 31 -5.72 -7.70 20.43
C ASN A 31 -6.83 -8.33 19.56
N SER A 32 -8.10 -8.21 19.97
CA SER A 32 -9.23 -8.69 19.18
C SER A 32 -9.40 -7.92 17.86
N ILE A 33 -9.24 -6.60 17.89
CA ILE A 33 -9.29 -5.76 16.69
C ILE A 33 -8.13 -6.11 15.76
N LEU A 34 -6.91 -6.22 16.29
CA LEU A 34 -5.73 -6.56 15.51
C LEU A 34 -5.87 -7.95 14.87
N GLY A 35 -6.31 -8.95 15.63
CA GLY A 35 -6.59 -10.29 15.10
C GLY A 35 -7.70 -10.30 14.04
N SER A 36 -8.71 -9.44 14.19
CA SER A 36 -9.77 -9.29 13.18
C SER A 36 -9.25 -8.65 11.89
N ILE A 37 -8.35 -7.66 11.98
CA ILE A 37 -7.68 -7.04 10.84
C ILE A 37 -6.80 -8.08 10.13
N ASP A 38 -5.95 -8.78 10.87
CA ASP A 38 -5.04 -9.78 10.32
C ASP A 38 -5.82 -10.92 9.64
N LYS A 39 -6.94 -11.35 10.23
CA LYS A 39 -7.81 -12.38 9.64
C LYS A 39 -8.53 -11.88 8.39
N ARG A 40 -9.11 -10.68 8.42
CA ARG A 40 -9.91 -10.13 7.31
C ARG A 40 -9.04 -9.77 6.10
N PHE A 41 -7.83 -9.28 6.35
CA PHE A 41 -6.92 -8.77 5.32
C PHE A 41 -5.68 -9.62 5.14
N SER A 42 -5.71 -10.89 5.58
CA SER A 42 -4.61 -11.84 5.42
C SER A 42 -4.11 -11.93 3.98
N ASN A 43 -5.03 -11.90 3.01
CA ASN A 43 -4.72 -11.91 1.58
C ASN A 43 -4.05 -10.64 1.06
N ILE A 44 -4.05 -9.54 1.81
CA ILE A 44 -3.41 -8.27 1.42
C ILE A 44 -2.13 -8.04 2.23
N ILE A 45 -2.12 -8.46 3.50
CA ILE A 45 -0.97 -8.35 4.40
C ILE A 45 0.11 -9.37 4.02
N ASN A 46 -0.28 -10.58 3.60
CA ASN A 46 0.67 -11.57 3.09
C ASN A 46 1.11 -11.20 1.67
N LEU A 47 2.29 -10.59 1.54
CA LEU A 47 2.86 -10.08 0.28
C LEU A 47 3.07 -11.13 -0.81
N ASN A 48 2.92 -12.42 -0.50
CA ASN A 48 3.06 -13.50 -1.47
C ASN A 48 1.81 -13.74 -2.33
N THR A 49 0.64 -13.27 -1.88
CA THR A 49 -0.63 -13.46 -2.60
C THR A 49 -0.73 -12.52 -3.80
N THR A 50 -1.58 -12.87 -4.75
CA THR A 50 -1.83 -12.02 -5.93
C THR A 50 -2.49 -10.70 -5.54
N GLU A 51 -3.40 -10.72 -4.58
CA GLU A 51 -4.12 -9.55 -4.08
C GLU A 51 -3.18 -8.56 -3.41
N ALA A 52 -2.24 -9.04 -2.59
CA ALA A 52 -1.24 -8.18 -1.96
C ALA A 52 -0.32 -7.53 -3.00
N LYS A 53 0.10 -8.29 -4.02
CA LYS A 53 0.91 -7.77 -5.12
C LYS A 53 0.17 -6.67 -5.90
N ASN A 54 -1.09 -6.90 -6.24
CA ASN A 54 -1.93 -5.90 -6.92
C ASN A 54 -2.15 -4.65 -6.05
N ALA A 55 -2.39 -4.83 -4.75
CA ALA A 55 -2.55 -3.72 -3.82
C ALA A 55 -1.24 -2.91 -3.67
N ALA A 56 -0.09 -3.59 -3.64
CA ALA A 56 1.23 -2.97 -3.60
C ALA A 56 1.54 -2.16 -4.86
N ILE A 57 1.32 -2.74 -6.06
CA ILE A 57 1.49 -2.02 -7.33
C ILE A 57 0.60 -0.78 -7.35
N ALA A 58 -0.68 -0.91 -6.97
CA ALA A 58 -1.59 0.22 -6.93
C ALA A 58 -1.16 1.30 -5.92
N ALA A 59 -0.57 0.91 -4.78
CA ALA A 59 -0.06 1.83 -3.76
C ALA A 59 1.20 2.57 -4.25
N PHE A 60 2.11 1.87 -4.92
CA PHE A 60 3.28 2.48 -5.57
C PHE A 60 2.89 3.49 -6.66
N SER A 61 1.88 3.16 -7.47
CA SER A 61 1.36 4.07 -8.50
C SER A 61 0.62 5.29 -7.95
N HIS A 62 0.30 5.31 -6.65
CA HIS A 62 -0.48 6.41 -6.07
C HIS A 62 0.43 7.55 -5.59
N PRO A 63 0.30 8.78 -6.11
CA PRO A 63 1.23 9.90 -5.84
C PRO A 63 1.42 10.22 -4.36
N LYS A 64 0.35 10.12 -3.56
CA LYS A 64 0.38 10.38 -2.10
C LYS A 64 1.23 9.38 -1.31
N PHE A 65 1.29 8.13 -1.77
CA PHE A 65 1.88 7.04 -1.00
C PHE A 65 3.24 6.64 -1.55
N LYS A 66 3.37 6.40 -2.86
CA LYS A 66 4.61 5.98 -3.51
C LYS A 66 5.32 4.90 -2.68
N ASN A 67 6.43 5.26 -2.02
CA ASN A 67 7.26 4.39 -1.20
C ASN A 67 7.08 4.61 0.32
N ARG A 68 6.29 5.60 0.75
CA ARG A 68 6.18 6.01 2.16
C ARG A 68 5.69 4.90 3.09
N TRP A 69 4.80 4.03 2.60
CA TRP A 69 4.24 2.92 3.37
C TRP A 69 5.22 1.76 3.57
N LEU A 70 6.37 1.75 2.88
CA LEU A 70 7.39 0.71 3.04
C LEU A 70 8.00 0.71 4.45
N SER A 71 8.03 1.84 5.16
CA SER A 71 8.50 1.88 6.55
C SER A 71 7.65 1.06 7.53
N CYS A 72 6.44 0.65 7.12
CA CYS A 72 5.60 -0.29 7.86
C CYS A 72 5.92 -1.77 7.61
N ILE A 73 6.85 -2.07 6.71
CA ILE A 73 7.22 -3.43 6.29
C ILE A 73 8.69 -3.65 6.63
N ASP A 74 9.04 -4.89 6.95
CA ASP A 74 10.43 -5.29 7.15
C ASP A 74 11.30 -4.99 5.92
N SER A 75 12.49 -4.47 6.13
CA SER A 75 13.40 -4.03 5.07
C SER A 75 13.75 -5.14 4.09
N SER A 76 13.74 -6.41 4.52
CA SER A 76 14.02 -7.55 3.64
C SER A 76 13.02 -7.69 2.48
N GLY A 77 11.79 -7.20 2.64
CA GLY A 77 10.74 -7.26 1.63
C GLY A 77 10.73 -6.07 0.66
N HIS A 78 11.47 -5.00 0.94
CA HIS A 78 11.39 -3.74 0.17
C HIS A 78 11.88 -3.93 -1.26
N ASP A 79 13.04 -4.57 -1.42
CA ASP A 79 13.64 -4.83 -2.74
C ASP A 79 12.76 -5.70 -3.62
N GLN A 80 12.12 -6.71 -3.01
CA GLN A 80 11.19 -7.59 -3.72
C GLN A 80 9.98 -6.80 -4.26
N LEU A 81 9.39 -5.95 -3.43
CA LEU A 81 8.24 -5.12 -3.78
C LEU A 81 8.58 -4.10 -4.86
N LEU A 82 9.72 -3.41 -4.73
CA LEU A 82 10.19 -2.45 -5.72
C LEU A 82 10.51 -3.12 -7.05
N ARG A 83 11.17 -4.28 -7.03
CA ARG A 83 11.44 -5.07 -8.24
C ARG A 83 10.15 -5.47 -8.93
N MET A 84 9.17 -5.97 -8.18
CA MET A 84 7.87 -6.34 -8.72
C MET A 84 7.16 -5.16 -9.39
N PHE A 85 7.15 -3.99 -8.76
CA PHE A 85 6.57 -2.78 -9.34
C PHE A 85 7.28 -2.38 -10.63
N LYS A 86 8.62 -2.36 -10.63
CA LYS A 86 9.42 -2.06 -11.83
C LYS A 86 9.11 -3.02 -12.97
N THR A 87 9.05 -4.32 -12.70
CA THR A 87 8.69 -5.34 -13.70
C THR A 87 7.28 -5.10 -14.25
N ALA A 88 6.30 -4.79 -13.39
CA ALA A 88 4.94 -4.50 -13.83
C ALA A 88 4.87 -3.27 -14.75
N VAL A 89 5.63 -2.22 -14.44
CA VAL A 89 5.73 -1.01 -15.27
C VAL A 89 6.39 -1.32 -16.61
N VAL A 90 7.52 -2.04 -16.62
CA VAL A 90 8.22 -2.43 -17.86
C VAL A 90 7.31 -3.25 -18.77
N ASN A 91 6.67 -4.29 -18.24
CA ASN A 91 5.74 -5.12 -19.01
C ASN A 91 4.60 -4.28 -19.60
N LYS A 92 4.07 -3.33 -18.82
CA LYS A 92 2.97 -2.48 -19.28
C LYS A 92 3.42 -1.51 -20.37
N ILE A 93 4.63 -0.96 -20.27
CA ILE A 93 5.23 -0.11 -21.31
C ILE A 93 5.46 -0.91 -22.59
N GLU A 94 5.93 -2.16 -22.51
CA GLU A 94 6.09 -3.02 -23.68
C GLU A 94 4.74 -3.31 -24.36
N GLU A 95 3.70 -3.62 -23.59
CA GLU A 95 2.33 -3.75 -24.11
C GLU A 95 1.84 -2.46 -24.80
N PHE A 96 2.05 -1.30 -24.17
CA PHE A 96 1.68 -0.01 -24.75
C PHE A 96 2.48 0.32 -26.01
N ASN A 97 3.77 0.01 -26.06
CA ASN A 97 4.60 0.23 -27.24
C ASN A 97 4.08 -0.60 -28.42
N ILE A 98 3.72 -1.87 -28.19
CA ILE A 98 3.10 -2.73 -29.22
C ILE A 98 1.75 -2.16 -29.68
N LEU A 99 0.95 -1.61 -28.77
CA LEU A 99 -0.37 -1.05 -29.08
C LEU A 99 -0.29 0.34 -29.76
N SER A 100 0.71 1.15 -29.42
CA SER A 100 0.96 2.48 -30.00
C SER A 100 1.44 2.41 -31.45
N PHE A 101 1.93 1.26 -31.91
CA PHE A 101 2.13 0.98 -33.34
C PHE A 101 0.81 0.83 -34.11
N ILE A 102 -0.33 0.72 -33.43
CA ILE A 102 -1.64 0.42 -34.02
C ILE A 102 -2.63 1.60 -33.90
N ASP A 103 -2.54 2.45 -32.87
CA ASP A 103 -3.41 3.63 -32.74
C ASP A 103 -2.65 4.88 -32.29
N SER A 104 -2.74 5.92 -33.12
CA SER A 104 -2.38 7.30 -32.79
C SER A 104 -3.67 8.09 -32.59
N ASP A 105 -4.17 8.23 -31.35
CA ASP A 105 -4.69 9.53 -30.91
C ASP A 105 -4.86 9.65 -29.38
N SER A 106 -4.36 10.77 -28.87
CA SER A 106 -4.65 11.50 -27.62
C SER A 106 -4.75 10.78 -26.25
N THR A 107 -3.91 11.21 -25.30
CA THR A 107 -4.14 11.05 -23.86
C THR A 107 -4.16 12.40 -23.16
N GLU A 108 -5.32 12.78 -22.62
CA GLU A 108 -5.47 13.93 -21.72
C GLU A 108 -5.07 13.55 -20.28
N LEU A 109 -4.25 14.41 -19.66
CA LEU A 109 -3.86 14.31 -18.25
C LEU A 109 -4.90 14.97 -17.34
N CYS A 110 -5.45 14.21 -16.38
CA CYS A 110 -6.18 14.78 -15.25
C CYS A 110 -5.26 14.90 -14.02
N ASN A 111 -4.82 16.13 -13.73
CA ASN A 111 -4.24 16.51 -12.44
C ASN A 111 -5.28 17.30 -11.63
N HIS A 112 -5.75 16.72 -10.52
CA HIS A 112 -5.88 17.44 -9.26
C HIS A 112 -6.18 16.44 -8.14
N SER A 113 -5.28 16.30 -7.17
CA SER A 113 -5.64 15.76 -5.87
C SER A 113 -5.21 16.77 -4.81
N ASN A 114 -6.20 17.40 -4.18
CA ASN A 114 -6.00 18.33 -3.08
C ASN A 114 -5.21 17.62 -1.96
N GLU A 115 -4.01 18.12 -1.66
CA GLU A 115 -3.16 17.63 -0.58
C GLU A 115 -3.69 18.14 0.77
N GLU A 116 -4.70 17.47 1.31
CA GLU A 116 -4.92 17.50 2.75
C GLU A 116 -3.92 16.53 3.41
N SER A 117 -3.00 17.12 4.19
CA SER A 117 -2.07 16.40 5.06
C SER A 117 -2.88 15.72 6.17
N HIS A 118 -3.29 14.49 5.91
CA HIS A 118 -3.91 13.63 6.93
C HIS A 118 -2.82 12.91 7.73
N ASP A 119 -2.71 13.25 9.02
CA ASP A 119 -1.84 12.59 10.01
C ASP A 119 -2.08 11.08 10.11
N PHE A 120 -3.23 10.60 9.60
CA PHE A 120 -3.49 9.18 9.44
C PHE A 120 -2.40 8.44 8.65
N PHE A 121 -1.81 9.08 7.63
CA PHE A 121 -0.79 8.49 6.75
C PHE A 121 0.63 8.93 7.06
N ASN A 122 0.89 9.34 8.31
CA ASN A 122 2.26 9.46 8.79
C ASN A 122 2.77 8.06 9.20
N PHE A 123 3.67 7.50 8.40
CA PHE A 123 4.21 6.15 8.59
C PHE A 123 5.48 6.13 9.46
N ASP A 124 6.00 7.29 9.85
CA ASP A 124 7.26 7.44 10.58
C ASP A 124 7.07 7.40 12.12
N LEU A 125 5.82 7.25 12.58
CA LEU A 125 5.42 7.18 14.00
C LEU A 125 5.72 5.82 14.65
#